data_AF-A0A7M1PZH4-F1
#
_entry.id   AF-A0A7M1PZH4-F1
#
_cell.length_a   1.000
_cell.length_b   1.000
_cell.length_c   1.000
_cell.angle_alpha   90.00
_cell.angle_beta   90.00
_cell.angle_gamma   90.00
#
_symmetry.space_group_name_H-M   'P 1'
#
loop_
_entity.id
_entity.type
_entity.pdbx_description
1 polymer ?
#
loop_
_entity_poly.entity_id
_entity_poly.type
_entity_poly.pdbx_seq_one_letter_code
_entity_poly.pdbx_strand_id
1 'polypeptide(L)'
;MSKLKSIENIQVIPYEGIGRIKLGLTELQIKNIIKTHYSNKKVNNDIVSAPFFEVEYNEQGEAIYIELARDDSNKDLYPTLFKGIDIFNTKAKDLIPQITKYYEYNSNDINLGYSYVFPAIDLALWRPSIFEEEDKQEDWFKGMCQESQQFEIRHMYFCFVAVAIKDYYSSAENNEDIMNLGSNKSYCELKESADHIAIKYNLQKP
;
A
#
# COMPACT_ATOMS: atom_id res chain seq x y z
N MET A 1 13.85 21.12 10.58
CA MET A 1 13.44 19.73 10.87
C MET A 1 14.58 18.81 10.45
N SER A 2 15.21 18.10 11.39
CA SER A 2 16.12 17.01 11.02
C SER A 2 15.30 15.94 10.30
N LYS A 3 15.71 15.54 9.09
CA LYS A 3 15.13 14.36 8.44
C LYS A 3 15.35 13.18 9.39
N LEU A 4 14.27 12.58 9.89
CA LEU A 4 14.36 11.30 10.58
C LEU A 4 15.07 10.33 9.62
N LYS A 5 16.10 9.65 10.13
CA LYS A 5 16.78 8.62 9.36
C LYS A 5 15.82 7.44 9.18
N SER A 6 15.73 6.90 7.97
CA SER A 6 14.94 5.70 7.69
C SER A 6 15.29 4.59 8.68
N ILE A 7 14.28 3.91 9.22
CA ILE A 7 14.47 2.73 10.08
C ILE A 7 14.98 1.59 9.22
N GLU A 8 14.34 1.37 8.08
CA GLU A 8 14.66 0.30 7.15
C GLU A 8 14.04 0.56 5.78
N ASN A 9 14.72 0.14 4.72
CA ASN A 9 14.13 0.12 3.38
C ASN A 9 13.41 -1.21 3.15
N ILE A 10 12.15 -1.17 2.74
CA ILE A 10 11.36 -2.35 2.38
C ILE A 10 11.52 -2.59 0.88
N GLN A 11 12.15 -3.69 0.49
CA GLN A 11 12.28 -4.06 -0.93
C GLN A 11 11.02 -4.77 -1.40
N VAL A 12 10.46 -4.33 -2.52
CA VAL A 12 9.39 -5.03 -3.25
C VAL A 12 10.05 -5.86 -4.35
N ILE A 13 9.94 -7.17 -4.24
CA ILE A 13 10.54 -8.11 -5.21
C ILE A 13 9.41 -9.03 -5.72
N PRO A 14 8.96 -8.83 -6.98
CA PRO A 14 8.02 -9.72 -7.65
C PRO A 14 8.36 -11.20 -7.48
N TYR A 15 7.34 -12.03 -7.30
CA TYR A 15 7.45 -13.49 -7.09
C TYR A 15 8.24 -13.93 -5.86
N GLU A 16 8.75 -13.01 -5.06
CA GLU A 16 9.51 -13.30 -3.84
C GLU A 16 8.77 -12.78 -2.60
N GLY A 17 8.41 -11.49 -2.57
CA GLY A 17 7.68 -10.88 -1.46
C GLY A 17 8.00 -9.41 -1.23
N ILE A 18 7.57 -8.90 -0.07
CA ILE A 18 7.73 -7.50 0.36
C ILE A 18 8.52 -7.46 1.68
N GLY A 19 9.72 -6.89 1.61
CA GLY A 19 10.65 -6.84 2.73
C GLY A 19 11.03 -8.25 3.19
N ARG A 20 10.77 -8.53 4.48
CA ARG A 20 11.02 -9.85 5.09
C ARG A 20 9.87 -10.84 4.90
N ILE A 21 8.68 -10.38 4.50
CA ILE A 21 7.52 -11.25 4.28
C ILE A 21 7.62 -11.80 2.86
N LYS A 22 7.64 -13.13 2.74
CA LYS A 22 7.87 -13.85 1.48
C LYS A 22 6.65 -14.70 1.11
N LEU A 23 6.42 -14.83 -0.19
CA LEU A 23 5.45 -15.78 -0.73
C LEU A 23 5.89 -17.20 -0.35
N GLY A 24 4.92 -18.10 -0.18
CA GLY A 24 5.13 -19.47 0.29
C GLY A 24 5.30 -19.62 1.80
N LEU A 25 5.40 -18.52 2.57
CA LEU A 25 5.46 -18.62 4.03
C LEU A 25 4.08 -18.89 4.64
N THR A 26 4.06 -19.64 5.73
CA THR A 26 2.86 -19.87 6.52
C THR A 26 2.45 -18.65 7.33
N GLU A 27 1.16 -18.56 7.68
CA GLU A 27 0.62 -17.50 8.52
C GLU A 27 1.39 -17.35 9.85
N LEU A 28 1.78 -18.46 10.48
CA LEU A 28 2.56 -18.45 11.72
C LEU A 28 3.95 -17.83 11.52
N GLN A 29 4.64 -18.17 10.42
CA GLN A 29 5.95 -17.60 10.10
C GLN A 29 5.84 -16.09 9.85
N ILE A 30 4.82 -15.66 9.11
CA ILE A 30 4.57 -14.24 8.82
C ILE A 30 4.25 -13.47 10.10
N LYS A 31 3.35 -13.98 10.95
CA LYS A 31 3.05 -13.38 12.27
C LYS A 31 4.31 -13.23 13.13
N ASN A 32 5.19 -14.23 13.11
CA ASN A 32 6.47 -14.15 13.83
C ASN A 32 7.38 -13.06 13.27
N ILE A 33 7.51 -12.95 11.94
CA ILE A 33 8.31 -11.90 11.29
C ILE A 33 7.78 -10.51 11.64
N ILE A 34 6.45 -10.31 11.57
CA ILE A 34 5.83 -9.03 11.92
C ILE A 34 6.16 -8.68 13.38
N LYS A 35 5.98 -9.63 14.30
CA LYS A 35 6.27 -9.43 15.72
C LYS A 35 7.74 -9.09 16.00
N THR A 36 8.69 -9.75 15.32
CA THR A 36 10.12 -9.60 15.63
C THR A 36 10.79 -8.43 14.90
N HIS A 37 10.36 -8.10 13.68
CA HIS A 37 11.06 -7.13 12.83
C HIS A 37 10.29 -5.83 12.60
N TYR A 38 8.96 -5.94 12.52
CA TYR A 38 8.07 -4.82 12.16
C TYR A 38 7.26 -4.30 13.33
N SER A 39 7.42 -4.82 14.55
CA SER A 39 6.69 -4.35 15.72
C SER A 39 6.88 -2.85 15.98
N ASN A 40 5.89 -2.24 16.64
CA ASN A 40 5.89 -0.83 16.97
C ASN A 40 7.20 -0.43 17.68
N LYS A 41 7.84 0.64 17.20
CA LYS A 41 9.12 1.12 17.74
C LYS A 41 8.94 2.47 18.40
N LYS A 42 9.63 2.68 19.51
CA LYS A 42 9.75 4.01 20.11
C LYS A 42 10.89 4.76 19.42
N VAL A 43 10.58 5.84 18.72
CA VAL A 43 11.57 6.72 18.06
C VAL A 43 11.36 8.12 18.59
N ASN A 44 12.38 8.70 19.24
CA ASN A 44 12.34 10.07 19.77
C ASN A 44 11.10 10.42 20.62
N ASN A 45 10.64 9.47 21.43
CA ASN A 45 9.42 9.52 22.28
C ASN A 45 8.08 9.27 21.58
N ASP A 46 8.05 9.14 20.26
CA ASP A 46 6.85 8.75 19.52
C ASP A 46 6.81 7.25 19.28
N ILE A 47 5.59 6.70 19.21
CA ILE A 47 5.35 5.31 18.81
C ILE A 47 5.17 5.29 17.30
N VAL A 48 6.13 4.69 16.61
CA VAL A 48 6.06 4.39 15.18
C VAL A 48 5.36 3.05 15.02
N SER A 49 4.21 3.06 14.34
CA SER A 49 3.44 1.86 14.06
C SER A 49 4.19 0.92 13.13
N ALA A 50 3.90 -0.37 13.28
CA ALA A 50 4.29 -1.39 12.33
C ALA A 50 3.74 -1.09 10.92
N PRO A 51 4.52 -1.33 9.85
CA PRO A 51 3.96 -1.44 8.51
C PRO A 51 2.82 -2.46 8.48
N PHE A 52 1.73 -2.11 7.81
CA PHE A 52 0.55 -2.96 7.72
C PHE A 52 0.63 -3.83 6.47
N PHE A 53 0.56 -5.15 6.68
CA PHE A 53 0.58 -6.15 5.63
C PHE A 53 -0.75 -6.89 5.59
N GLU A 54 -1.25 -7.13 4.38
CA GLU A 54 -2.36 -8.04 4.10
C GLU A 54 -1.82 -9.22 3.28
N VAL A 55 -2.29 -10.43 3.60
CA VAL A 55 -1.74 -11.67 3.03
C VAL A 55 -2.88 -12.64 2.77
N GLU A 56 -2.95 -13.15 1.54
CA GLU A 56 -3.82 -14.27 1.18
C GLU A 56 -3.02 -15.57 1.17
N TYR A 57 -3.68 -16.67 1.54
CA TYR A 57 -3.08 -17.98 1.66
C TYR A 57 -3.80 -19.00 0.78
N ASN A 58 -3.05 -19.95 0.22
CA ASN A 58 -3.63 -21.12 -0.45
C ASN A 58 -4.24 -22.12 0.57
N GLU A 59 -4.82 -23.20 0.05
CA GLU A 59 -5.39 -24.29 0.88
C GLU A 59 -4.36 -24.98 1.78
N GLN A 60 -3.06 -24.90 1.45
CA GLN A 60 -1.96 -25.42 2.26
C GLN A 60 -1.51 -24.45 3.36
N GLY A 61 -2.12 -23.26 3.43
CA GLY A 61 -1.80 -22.22 4.41
C GLY A 61 -0.53 -21.43 4.08
N GLU A 62 -0.11 -21.42 2.82
CA GLU A 62 1.08 -20.71 2.33
C GLU A 62 0.69 -19.42 1.61
N ALA A 63 1.43 -18.34 1.85
CA ALA A 63 1.14 -17.02 1.30
C ALA A 63 1.26 -17.00 -0.24
N ILE A 64 0.18 -16.62 -0.91
CA ILE A 64 0.12 -16.49 -2.38
C ILE A 64 0.01 -15.04 -2.87
N TYR A 65 -0.34 -14.13 -1.97
CA TYR A 65 -0.46 -12.70 -2.21
C TYR A 65 0.03 -11.95 -0.97
N ILE A 66 0.79 -10.88 -1.16
CA ILE A 66 1.23 -9.99 -0.09
C ILE A 66 1.03 -8.55 -0.55
N GLU A 67 0.27 -7.79 0.23
CA GLU A 67 0.11 -6.35 0.07
C GLU A 67 0.72 -5.61 1.24
N LEU A 68 1.28 -4.44 0.95
CA LEU A 68 1.75 -3.48 1.95
C LEU A 68 1.00 -2.15 1.79
N ALA A 69 0.53 -1.62 2.91
CA ALA A 69 -0.08 -0.30 3.00
C ALA A 69 0.92 0.81 3.30
N ARG A 70 0.71 1.96 2.68
CA ARG A 70 1.39 3.20 3.02
C ARG A 70 0.87 3.72 4.35
N ASP A 71 1.80 3.97 5.28
CA ASP A 71 1.52 4.75 6.48
C ASP A 71 1.93 6.20 6.26
N ASP A 72 0.96 7.09 6.00
CA ASP A 72 1.22 8.53 5.80
C ASP A 72 2.00 9.18 6.95
N SER A 73 1.82 8.69 8.18
CA SER A 73 2.51 9.23 9.36
C SER A 73 3.99 8.83 9.41
N ASN A 74 4.36 7.72 8.74
CA ASN A 74 5.67 7.08 8.88
C ASN A 74 6.31 6.71 7.53
N LYS A 75 5.79 7.21 6.39
CA LYS A 75 6.23 6.84 5.04
C LYS A 75 7.72 7.07 4.77
N ASP A 76 8.35 8.04 5.46
CA ASP A 76 9.78 8.33 5.32
C ASP A 76 10.66 7.40 6.19
N LEU A 77 10.06 6.68 7.14
CA LEU A 77 10.74 5.72 8.02
C LEU A 77 10.89 4.35 7.37
N TYR A 78 9.97 4.00 6.47
CA TYR A 78 9.97 2.76 5.70
C TYR A 78 9.90 3.02 4.19
N PRO A 79 10.94 3.58 3.56
CA PRO A 79 10.98 3.71 2.11
C PRO A 79 10.71 2.37 1.45
N THR A 80 9.69 2.32 0.60
CA THR A 80 9.21 1.08 -0.04
C THR A 80 9.67 1.07 -1.49
N LEU A 81 10.69 0.28 -1.77
CA LEU A 81 11.48 0.39 -2.99
C LEU A 81 11.19 -0.75 -3.97
N PHE A 82 10.82 -0.39 -5.19
CA PHE A 82 10.82 -1.30 -6.34
C PHE A 82 11.88 -0.85 -7.34
N LYS A 83 12.87 -1.71 -7.63
CA LYS A 83 14.04 -1.36 -8.47
C LYS A 83 14.72 -0.04 -8.07
N GLY A 84 14.76 0.25 -6.76
CA GLY A 84 15.34 1.47 -6.21
C GLY A 84 14.46 2.72 -6.25
N ILE A 85 13.23 2.62 -6.77
CA ILE A 85 12.25 3.72 -6.81
C ILE A 85 11.33 3.59 -5.61
N ASP A 86 11.14 4.68 -4.86
CA ASP A 86 10.20 4.71 -3.73
C ASP A 86 8.76 4.83 -4.23
N ILE A 87 7.99 3.75 -4.09
CA ILE A 87 6.62 3.62 -4.61
C ILE A 87 5.68 4.60 -3.93
N PHE A 88 5.81 4.79 -2.61
CA PHE A 88 4.86 5.58 -1.83
C PHE A 88 5.19 7.07 -1.79
N ASN A 89 6.43 7.44 -2.13
CA ASN A 89 6.88 8.83 -2.20
C ASN A 89 7.09 9.36 -3.63
N THR A 90 6.82 8.53 -4.64
CA THR A 90 6.83 8.96 -6.06
C THR A 90 5.38 9.10 -6.53
N LYS A 91 5.04 10.25 -7.14
CA LYS A 91 3.70 10.49 -7.67
C LYS A 91 3.33 9.45 -8.71
N ALA A 92 2.06 9.05 -8.79
CA ALA A 92 1.58 8.04 -9.72
C ALA A 92 1.96 8.39 -11.18
N LYS A 93 1.77 9.66 -11.58
CA LYS A 93 2.14 10.16 -12.91
C LYS A 93 3.61 10.01 -13.26
N ASP A 94 4.49 10.00 -12.25
CA ASP A 94 5.94 9.88 -12.43
C ASP A 94 6.41 8.43 -12.24
N LEU A 95 5.73 7.65 -11.40
CA LEU A 95 6.08 6.27 -11.07
C LEU A 95 5.74 5.33 -12.22
N ILE A 96 4.52 5.41 -12.77
CA ILE A 96 4.04 4.48 -13.79
C ILE A 96 4.93 4.50 -15.05
N PRO A 97 5.32 5.66 -15.61
CA PRO A 97 6.25 5.68 -16.73
C PRO A 97 7.62 5.07 -16.41
N GLN A 98 8.07 5.11 -15.16
CA GLN A 98 9.35 4.51 -14.77
C GLN A 98 9.29 2.98 -14.70
N ILE A 99 8.17 2.41 -14.22
CA ILE A 99 7.95 0.96 -14.23
C ILE A 99 7.72 0.46 -15.66
N THR A 100 6.98 1.24 -16.46
CA THR A 100 6.65 0.91 -17.86
C THR A 100 7.86 0.87 -18.80
N LYS A 101 9.02 1.39 -18.37
CA LYS A 101 10.31 1.15 -19.07
C LYS A 101 10.71 -0.32 -19.11
N TYR A 102 10.17 -1.14 -18.20
CA TYR A 102 10.57 -2.54 -18.03
C TYR A 102 9.40 -3.51 -18.18
N TYR A 103 8.19 -3.12 -17.77
CA TYR A 103 7.03 -4.00 -17.70
C TYR A 103 5.77 -3.28 -18.16
N GLU A 104 5.00 -3.89 -19.05
CA GLU A 104 3.70 -3.37 -19.44
C GLU A 104 2.66 -3.64 -18.35
N TYR A 105 1.80 -2.66 -18.09
CA TYR A 105 0.62 -2.84 -17.26
C TYR A 105 -0.58 -3.24 -18.13
N ASN A 106 -1.61 -3.82 -17.54
CA ASN A 106 -2.86 -4.11 -18.23
C ASN A 106 -3.57 -2.80 -18.62
N SER A 107 -3.46 -2.40 -19.88
CA SER A 107 -4.08 -1.16 -20.38
C SER A 107 -5.59 -1.25 -20.57
N ASN A 108 -6.17 -2.46 -20.49
CA ASN A 108 -7.61 -2.69 -20.62
C ASN A 108 -8.33 -2.74 -19.27
N ASP A 109 -7.63 -2.48 -18.16
CA ASP A 109 -8.23 -2.42 -16.82
C ASP A 109 -9.24 -1.27 -16.73
N ILE A 110 -10.47 -1.56 -16.33
CA ILE A 110 -11.53 -0.57 -16.13
C ILE A 110 -11.20 0.43 -15.01
N ASN A 111 -10.35 0.02 -14.07
CA ASN A 111 -9.90 0.82 -12.93
C ASN A 111 -8.60 1.58 -13.23
N LEU A 112 -8.18 1.65 -14.50
CA LEU A 112 -6.95 2.33 -14.89
C LEU A 112 -6.91 3.77 -14.34
N GLY A 113 -5.79 4.10 -13.70
CA GLY A 113 -5.61 5.37 -13.00
C GLY A 113 -5.79 5.25 -11.50
N TYR A 114 -6.66 4.36 -11.02
CA TYR A 114 -6.78 3.96 -9.61
C TYR A 114 -5.88 2.76 -9.32
N SER A 115 -5.97 1.72 -10.16
CA SER A 115 -5.09 0.55 -10.13
C SER A 115 -4.19 0.48 -11.34
N TYR A 116 -3.03 -0.14 -11.14
CA TYR A 116 -2.13 -0.59 -12.20
C TYR A 116 -1.64 -1.98 -11.86
N VAL A 117 -2.01 -2.96 -12.69
CA VAL A 117 -1.51 -4.34 -12.60
C VAL A 117 -0.48 -4.55 -13.70
N PHE A 118 0.68 -5.11 -13.33
CA PHE A 118 1.76 -5.49 -14.23
C PHE A 118 1.82 -7.02 -14.31
N PRO A 119 1.07 -7.67 -15.23
CA PRO A 119 0.84 -9.11 -15.17
C PRO A 119 2.10 -9.93 -15.34
N ALA A 120 3.07 -9.46 -16.14
CA ALA A 120 4.34 -10.14 -16.36
C ALA A 120 5.19 -10.34 -15.10
N ILE A 121 4.89 -9.61 -14.03
CA ILE A 121 5.57 -9.67 -12.73
C ILE A 121 4.61 -9.83 -11.54
N ASP A 122 3.33 -10.08 -11.80
CA ASP A 122 2.25 -10.11 -10.80
C ASP A 122 2.40 -9.04 -9.68
N LEU A 123 2.65 -7.79 -10.11
CA LEU A 123 2.76 -6.61 -9.25
C LEU A 123 1.51 -5.75 -9.45
N ALA A 124 0.90 -5.29 -8.36
CA ALA A 124 -0.20 -4.33 -8.41
C ALA A 124 0.09 -3.09 -7.56
N LEU A 125 -0.43 -1.95 -8.01
CA LEU A 125 -0.40 -0.66 -7.32
C LEU A 125 -1.83 -0.13 -7.24
N TRP A 126 -2.22 0.46 -6.11
CA TRP A 126 -3.55 1.04 -5.93
C TRP A 126 -3.53 2.37 -5.20
N ARG A 127 -4.41 3.28 -5.63
CA ARG A 127 -4.74 4.56 -4.98
C ARG A 127 -6.26 4.78 -4.97
N PRO A 128 -6.80 5.47 -3.95
CA PRO A 128 -8.25 5.63 -3.78
C PRO A 128 -8.87 6.62 -4.77
N SER A 129 -8.09 7.56 -5.28
CA SER A 129 -8.56 8.59 -6.20
C SER A 129 -7.47 9.03 -7.16
N ILE A 130 -7.88 9.57 -8.30
CA ILE A 130 -7.01 10.21 -9.27
C ILE A 130 -6.99 11.71 -8.94
N PHE A 131 -5.88 12.16 -8.35
CA PHE A 131 -5.62 13.57 -8.09
C PHE A 131 -4.26 13.94 -8.66
N GLU A 132 -4.21 15.03 -9.41
CA GLU A 132 -3.03 15.51 -10.12
C GLU A 132 -2.66 16.96 -9.70
N GLU A 133 -1.59 17.53 -10.26
CA GLU A 133 -1.13 18.87 -9.82
C GLU A 133 -2.09 19.98 -10.26
N GLU A 134 -2.74 19.76 -11.39
CA GLU A 134 -3.65 20.67 -12.06
C GLU A 134 -4.93 20.88 -11.22
N ASP A 135 -5.39 19.83 -10.53
CA ASP A 135 -6.57 19.85 -9.65
C ASP A 135 -6.43 20.86 -8.50
N LYS A 136 -5.19 21.21 -8.11
CA LYS A 136 -4.94 22.23 -7.09
C LYS A 136 -5.38 23.63 -7.52
N GLN A 137 -5.59 23.84 -8.81
CA GLN A 137 -6.06 25.11 -9.36
C GLN A 137 -7.59 25.22 -9.40
N GLU A 138 -8.31 24.14 -9.16
CA GLU A 138 -9.76 24.12 -9.23
C GLU A 138 -10.40 24.83 -8.02
N ASP A 139 -11.54 25.48 -8.28
CA ASP A 139 -12.24 26.27 -7.26
C ASP A 139 -12.72 25.41 -6.09
N TRP A 140 -13.14 24.17 -6.36
CA TRP A 140 -13.56 23.22 -5.32
C TRP A 140 -12.40 22.91 -4.35
N PHE A 141 -11.18 22.72 -4.87
CA PHE A 141 -10.01 22.43 -4.05
C PHE A 141 -9.56 23.66 -3.27
N LYS A 142 -9.55 24.83 -3.91
CA LYS A 142 -9.20 26.11 -3.28
C LYS A 142 -10.18 26.50 -2.17
N GLY A 143 -11.45 26.10 -2.31
CA GLY A 143 -12.50 26.32 -1.31
C GLY A 143 -12.43 25.40 -0.07
N MET A 144 -11.64 24.33 -0.12
CA MET A 144 -11.46 23.40 1.01
C MET A 144 -10.62 24.00 2.14
N CYS A 145 -10.80 23.49 3.37
CA CYS A 145 -9.88 23.78 4.44
C CYS A 145 -8.51 23.11 4.20
N GLN A 146 -7.47 23.60 4.85
CA GLN A 146 -6.10 23.09 4.66
C GLN A 146 -6.00 21.57 4.94
N GLU A 147 -6.71 21.07 5.95
CA GLU A 147 -6.69 19.64 6.28
C GLU A 147 -7.25 18.78 5.13
N SER A 148 -8.40 19.16 4.57
CA SER A 148 -8.99 18.50 3.41
C SER A 148 -8.09 18.59 2.17
N GLN A 149 -7.45 19.75 1.94
CA GLN A 149 -6.47 19.87 0.85
C GLN A 149 -5.29 18.92 1.03
N GLN A 150 -4.75 18.81 2.26
CA GLN A 150 -3.67 17.87 2.58
C GLN A 150 -4.11 16.42 2.46
N PHE A 151 -5.40 16.11 2.61
CA PHE A 151 -5.94 14.77 2.37
C PHE A 151 -5.95 14.46 0.87
N GLU A 152 -6.51 15.33 0.05
CA GLU A 152 -6.58 15.13 -1.41
C GLU A 152 -5.21 15.01 -2.07
N ILE A 153 -4.23 15.80 -1.63
CA ILE A 153 -2.85 15.74 -2.15
C ILE A 153 -2.24 14.33 -2.00
N ARG A 154 -2.70 13.53 -1.04
CA ARG A 154 -2.19 12.16 -0.82
C ARG A 154 -2.59 11.21 -1.94
N HIS A 155 -3.65 11.53 -2.67
CA HIS A 155 -4.14 10.75 -3.81
C HIS A 155 -3.29 10.94 -5.08
N MET A 156 -2.30 11.84 -5.04
CA MET A 156 -1.24 11.91 -6.06
C MET A 156 -0.30 10.69 -6.05
N TYR A 157 -0.34 9.87 -5.00
CA TYR A 157 0.59 8.78 -4.73
C TYR A 157 -0.17 7.48 -4.48
N PHE A 158 0.46 6.33 -4.79
CA PHE A 158 -0.10 5.03 -4.42
C PHE A 158 -0.09 4.83 -2.91
N CYS A 159 -1.11 4.14 -2.40
CA CYS A 159 -1.19 3.78 -0.98
C CYS A 159 -1.12 2.27 -0.73
N PHE A 160 -1.18 1.44 -1.77
CA PHE A 160 -0.87 0.01 -1.70
C PHE A 160 0.10 -0.41 -2.79
N VAL A 161 0.93 -1.40 -2.46
CA VAL A 161 1.68 -2.21 -3.41
C VAL A 161 1.51 -3.67 -3.03
N ALA A 162 1.27 -4.51 -4.03
CA ALA A 162 1.12 -5.94 -3.84
C ALA A 162 1.99 -6.74 -4.81
N VAL A 163 2.47 -7.89 -4.34
CA VAL A 163 3.11 -8.93 -5.15
C VAL A 163 2.41 -10.25 -4.91
N ALA A 164 2.33 -11.08 -5.94
CA ALA A 164 1.72 -12.39 -5.84
C ALA A 164 2.58 -13.48 -6.49
N ILE A 165 2.13 -14.73 -6.33
CA ILE A 165 2.70 -15.85 -7.07
C ILE A 165 2.50 -15.67 -8.57
N LYS A 166 3.29 -16.40 -9.34
CA LYS A 166 3.23 -16.35 -10.80
C LYS A 166 1.83 -16.71 -11.31
N ASP A 167 1.37 -15.92 -12.28
CA ASP A 167 0.11 -16.06 -13.00
C ASP A 167 -1.12 -15.76 -12.13
N TYR A 168 -0.94 -15.13 -10.96
CA TYR A 168 -2.05 -14.72 -10.07
C TYR A 168 -3.03 -13.78 -10.79
N TYR A 169 -2.54 -12.73 -11.44
CA TYR A 169 -3.38 -11.79 -12.19
C TYR A 169 -3.70 -12.28 -13.62
N SER A 170 -2.98 -13.27 -14.12
CA SER A 170 -3.26 -13.86 -15.44
C SER A 170 -4.40 -14.89 -15.38
N SER A 171 -4.54 -15.60 -14.27
CA SER A 171 -5.67 -16.52 -14.01
C SER A 171 -6.97 -15.79 -13.63
N ALA A 172 -6.86 -14.53 -13.22
CA ALA A 172 -7.96 -13.68 -12.80
C ALA A 172 -8.86 -13.19 -13.94
N GLU A 173 -8.47 -13.35 -15.21
CA GLU A 173 -9.35 -13.06 -16.37
C GLU A 173 -10.65 -13.90 -16.38
N ASN A 174 -10.79 -14.89 -15.48
CA ASN A 174 -11.99 -15.70 -15.29
C ASN A 174 -12.74 -15.48 -13.96
N ASN A 175 -12.30 -14.60 -13.06
CA ASN A 175 -12.96 -14.36 -11.77
C ASN A 175 -13.21 -12.86 -11.55
N GLU A 176 -14.48 -12.46 -11.62
CA GLU A 176 -14.96 -11.09 -11.30
C GLU A 176 -14.57 -10.63 -9.88
N ASP A 177 -14.20 -11.56 -9.00
CA ASP A 177 -13.86 -11.31 -7.59
C ASP A 177 -12.49 -10.66 -7.36
N ILE A 178 -11.51 -10.82 -8.25
CA ILE A 178 -10.16 -10.22 -8.07
C ILE A 178 -10.15 -8.76 -8.55
N MET A 179 -11.09 -8.35 -9.42
CA MET A 179 -11.27 -6.93 -9.77
C MET A 179 -11.84 -6.10 -8.60
N ASN A 180 -12.23 -6.76 -7.50
CA ASN A 180 -12.73 -6.17 -6.27
C ASN A 180 -11.64 -5.98 -5.19
N LEU A 181 -10.34 -6.10 -5.53
CA LEU A 181 -9.22 -5.77 -4.62
C LEU A 181 -9.29 -4.34 -4.04
N GLY A 182 -10.13 -3.46 -4.60
CA GLY A 182 -10.46 -2.14 -4.04
C GLY A 182 -11.79 -2.01 -3.29
N SER A 183 -12.69 -3.02 -3.34
CA SER A 183 -14.08 -2.89 -2.86
C SER A 183 -14.43 -3.74 -1.63
N ASN A 184 -13.61 -4.73 -1.26
CA ASN A 184 -13.70 -5.34 0.08
C ASN A 184 -12.86 -4.54 1.08
N LYS A 185 -13.35 -3.32 1.38
CA LYS A 185 -12.85 -2.38 2.39
C LYS A 185 -11.37 -1.99 2.26
N SER A 186 -11.10 -1.14 1.28
CA SER A 186 -9.93 -0.26 1.35
C SER A 186 -9.89 0.46 2.70
N TYR A 187 -8.76 0.38 3.39
CA TYR A 187 -8.57 0.93 4.73
C TYR A 187 -8.78 2.45 4.83
N CYS A 188 -8.92 3.18 3.71
CA CYS A 188 -9.42 4.56 3.74
C CYS A 188 -10.78 4.65 4.48
N GLU A 189 -11.67 3.67 4.31
CA GLU A 189 -12.95 3.58 5.04
C GLU A 189 -12.78 3.04 6.48
N LEU A 190 -11.74 2.24 6.73
CA LEU A 190 -11.50 1.67 8.07
C LEU A 190 -10.76 2.64 9.01
N LYS A 191 -9.98 3.59 8.48
CA LYS A 191 -9.34 4.64 9.29
C LYS A 191 -10.34 5.71 9.74
N GLU A 192 -11.39 5.97 8.95
CA GLU A 192 -12.55 6.76 9.41
C GLU A 192 -13.32 6.07 10.56
N SER A 193 -13.13 4.76 10.73
CA SER A 193 -13.70 4.01 11.86
C SER A 193 -12.78 3.90 13.07
N ALA A 194 -11.50 4.27 13.01
CA ALA A 194 -10.59 4.13 14.17
C ALA A 194 -10.97 5.06 15.33
N ASP A 195 -11.51 6.25 15.03
CA ASP A 195 -12.10 7.15 16.02
C ASP A 195 -13.46 6.64 16.55
N HIS A 196 -14.16 5.80 15.77
CA HIS A 196 -15.43 5.16 16.17
C HIS A 196 -15.24 3.82 16.92
N ILE A 197 -14.13 3.10 16.71
CA ILE A 197 -13.82 1.82 17.37
C ILE A 197 -13.36 2.06 18.81
N ALA A 198 -12.68 3.17 19.09
CA ALA A 198 -12.36 3.57 20.47
C ALA A 198 -13.63 3.78 21.32
N ILE A 199 -14.73 4.22 20.71
CA ILE A 199 -16.04 4.38 21.36
C ILE A 199 -16.76 3.03 21.51
N LYS A 200 -16.54 2.08 20.59
CA LYS A 200 -17.24 0.78 20.58
C LYS A 200 -16.67 -0.26 21.54
N TYR A 201 -15.40 -0.17 21.95
CA TYR A 201 -14.75 -1.18 22.81
C TYR A 201 -14.38 -0.74 24.22
N ASN A 202 -14.78 0.47 24.65
CA ASN A 202 -14.76 0.89 26.06
C ASN A 202 -13.44 0.57 26.81
N LEU A 203 -12.30 0.69 26.12
CA LEU A 203 -10.99 0.54 26.74
C LEU A 203 -10.69 1.84 27.50
N GLN A 204 -10.91 1.79 28.81
CA GLN A 204 -10.47 2.82 29.74
C GLN A 204 -8.96 3.06 29.56
N LYS A 205 -8.58 4.30 29.27
CA LYS A 205 -7.19 4.76 29.33
C LYS A 205 -6.70 4.65 30.77
N PRO A 206 -5.44 4.22 31.03
CA PRO A 206 -4.77 4.54 32.28
C PRO A 206 -4.53 6.04 32.41
#